data_AF-A0A7C7JRZ2-F1
#
_entry.id   AF-A0A7C7JRZ2-F1
#
_cell.length_a   1.000
_cell.length_b   1.000
_cell.length_c   1.000
_cell.angle_alpha   90.00
_cell.angle_beta   90.00
_cell.angle_gamma   90.00
#
_symmetry.space_group_name_H-M   'P 1'
#
loop_
_entity.id
_entity.type
_entity.pdbx_description
1 polymer ?
#
loop_
_entity_poly.entity_id
_entity_poly.type
_entity_poly.pdbx_seq_one_letter_code
_entity_poly.pdbx_strand_id
1 'polypeptide(L)'
;MNLSLGKLELDGKCHVMGILNVTPDSFYDGGWHFDSDNARKRIEEMIEEGAEIIDIGGESTRPGSIPVSIEEELERVIPAIEFITNISDI
;
A
#
# COMPACT_ATOMS: atom_id res chain seq x y z
N MET A 1 2.89 -25.67 13.36
CA MET A 1 3.46 -25.02 12.17
C MET A 1 3.56 -23.56 12.51
N ASN A 2 4.73 -22.96 12.36
CA ASN A 2 4.87 -21.52 12.47
C ASN A 2 4.67 -20.97 11.05
N LEU A 3 3.71 -20.06 10.88
CA LEU A 3 3.49 -19.36 9.64
C LEU A 3 4.11 -17.97 9.79
N SER A 4 4.88 -17.53 8.81
CA SER A 4 5.48 -16.20 8.80
C SER A 4 5.23 -15.49 7.48
N LEU A 5 5.11 -14.16 7.55
CA LEU A 5 5.10 -13.26 6.40
C LEU A 5 6.38 -12.43 6.45
N GLY A 6 7.39 -12.82 5.67
CA GLY A 6 8.72 -12.24 5.81
C GLY A 6 9.26 -12.47 7.23
N LYS A 7 9.44 -11.37 7.99
CA LYS A 7 9.90 -11.38 9.39
C LYS A 7 8.77 -11.47 10.41
N LEU A 8 7.51 -11.23 10.01
CA LEU A 8 6.37 -11.26 10.91
C LEU A 8 5.99 -12.71 11.21
N GLU A 9 6.04 -13.10 12.48
CA GLU A 9 5.52 -14.39 12.94
C GLU A 9 4.02 -14.28 13.21
N LEU A 10 3.22 -15.11 12.54
CA LEU A 10 1.78 -15.21 12.79
C LEU A 10 1.56 -16.16 13.97
N ASP A 11 1.67 -15.60 15.18
CA ASP A 11 1.74 -16.31 16.46
C ASP A 11 0.36 -16.64 17.08
N GLY A 12 -0.71 -16.47 16.31
CA GLY A 12 -2.09 -16.67 16.76
C GLY A 12 -2.74 -15.44 17.38
N LYS A 13 -2.06 -14.28 17.39
CA LYS A 13 -2.67 -12.98 17.69
C LYS A 13 -3.39 -12.38 16.49
N CYS A 14 -4.18 -11.34 16.76
CA CYS A 14 -4.73 -10.49 15.71
C CYS A 14 -3.64 -9.54 15.23
N HIS A 15 -3.34 -9.61 13.93
CA HIS A 15 -2.44 -8.67 13.25
C HIS A 15 -3.26 -7.69 12.42
N VAL A 16 -2.73 -6.48 12.24
CA VAL A 16 -3.40 -5.43 11.48
C VAL A 16 -2.73 -5.24 10.12
N MET A 17 -3.54 -5.32 9.07
CA MET A 17 -3.15 -5.01 7.69
C MET A 17 -3.77 -3.67 7.28
N GLY A 18 -2.94 -2.67 7.06
CA GLY A 18 -3.36 -1.39 6.50
C GLY A 18 -3.59 -1.50 4.99
N ILE A 19 -4.70 -0.98 4.48
CA ILE A 19 -5.00 -1.01 3.05
C ILE A 19 -4.62 0.34 2.44
N LEU A 20 -3.69 0.31 1.47
CA LEU A 20 -3.25 1.46 0.69
C LEU A 20 -3.65 1.28 -0.78
N ASN A 21 -4.71 1.96 -1.20
CA ASN A 21 -5.08 2.03 -2.61
C ASN A 21 -4.35 3.21 -3.26
N VAL A 22 -3.48 2.95 -4.22
CA VAL A 22 -2.75 3.95 -5.01
C VAL A 22 -3.43 4.16 -6.36
N THR A 23 -4.74 4.43 -6.33
CA THR A 23 -5.55 4.72 -7.52
C THR A 23 -5.81 6.23 -7.66
N PRO A 24 -6.06 6.74 -8.88
CA PRO A 24 -6.25 8.17 -9.13
C PRO A 24 -7.40 8.78 -8.32
N ASP A 25 -8.46 8.00 -8.08
CA ASP A 25 -9.68 8.40 -7.36
C ASP A 25 -9.50 8.51 -5.84
N SER A 26 -8.41 7.98 -5.27
CA SER A 26 -8.12 8.06 -3.83
C SER A 26 -7.35 9.32 -3.41
N PHE A 27 -6.65 9.98 -4.34
CA PHE A 27 -5.75 11.11 -4.03
C PHE A 27 -5.72 12.13 -5.18
N TYR A 28 -6.85 12.80 -5.41
CA TYR A 28 -7.05 13.64 -6.60
C TYR A 28 -6.52 15.08 -6.40
N ASP A 29 -5.39 15.40 -7.05
CA ASP A 29 -5.02 16.78 -7.46
C ASP A 29 -4.42 16.83 -8.88
N GLY A 30 -4.68 15.80 -9.71
CA GLY A 30 -4.41 15.85 -11.15
C GLY A 30 -2.97 15.50 -11.60
N GLY A 31 -2.13 14.97 -10.71
CA GLY A 31 -0.80 14.45 -11.04
C GLY A 31 -0.78 12.92 -11.15
N TRP A 32 -0.21 12.39 -12.23
CA TRP A 32 0.06 10.95 -12.46
C TRP A 32 1.25 10.43 -11.65
N HIS A 33 1.46 10.98 -10.46
CA HIS A 33 2.64 10.69 -9.68
C HIS A 33 2.21 10.31 -8.27
N PHE A 34 2.69 9.14 -7.82
CA PHE A 34 2.74 8.71 -6.43
C PHE A 34 3.31 9.77 -5.46
N ASP A 35 3.83 10.88 -5.99
CA ASP A 35 4.34 12.04 -5.26
C ASP A 35 3.26 12.89 -4.56
N SER A 36 2.02 12.41 -4.43
CA SER A 36 1.12 13.04 -3.46
C SER A 36 1.69 12.78 -2.08
N ASP A 37 2.20 13.80 -1.40
CA ASP A 37 2.61 13.76 0.01
C ASP A 37 1.60 13.01 0.91
N ASN A 38 0.33 12.98 0.49
CA ASN A 38 -0.76 12.21 1.08
C ASN A 38 -0.51 10.69 1.16
N ALA A 39 0.04 10.05 0.12
CA ALA A 39 0.28 8.61 0.13
C ALA A 39 1.42 8.24 1.11
N ARG A 40 2.51 9.03 1.10
CA ARG A 40 3.61 8.90 2.07
C ARG A 40 3.13 9.12 3.50
N LYS A 41 2.42 10.22 3.74
CA LYS A 41 1.84 10.53 5.05
C LYS A 41 0.89 9.44 5.52
N ARG A 42 0.07 8.88 4.62
CA ARG A 42 -0.84 7.79 5.00
C ARG A 42 -0.09 6.52 5.37
N ILE A 43 1.01 6.19 4.68
CA ILE A 43 1.88 5.07 5.04
C ILE A 43 2.47 5.29 6.44
N GLU A 44 3.03 6.47 6.71
CA GLU A 44 3.58 6.84 8.02
C GLU A 44 2.51 6.71 9.11
N GLU A 45 1.31 7.26 8.88
CA GLU A 45 0.17 7.14 9.80
C GLU A 45 -0.20 5.68 10.06
N MET A 46 -0.27 4.82 9.03
CA MET A 46 -0.61 3.41 9.21
C MET A 46 0.43 2.68 10.07
N ILE A 47 1.71 3.00 9.90
CA ILE A 47 2.80 2.46 10.73
C ILE A 47 2.65 2.94 12.17
N GLU A 48 2.42 4.24 12.38
CA GLU A 48 2.20 4.83 13.71
C GLU A 48 0.95 4.29 14.41
N GLU A 49 -0.12 4.00 13.65
CA GLU A 49 -1.36 3.37 14.10
C GLU A 49 -1.17 1.88 14.46
N GLY A 50 -0.01 1.29 14.13
CA GLY A 50 0.35 -0.09 14.49
C GLY A 50 0.03 -1.14 13.42
N ALA A 51 -0.04 -0.75 12.14
CA ALA A 51 -0.11 -1.72 11.05
C ALA A 51 1.20 -2.52 10.97
N GLU A 52 1.07 -3.84 10.95
CA GLU A 52 2.19 -4.78 10.80
C GLU A 52 2.33 -5.29 9.36
N ILE A 53 1.32 -5.02 8.53
CA ILE A 53 1.26 -5.39 7.12
C ILE A 53 0.64 -4.20 6.37
N ILE A 54 1.14 -3.91 5.17
CA ILE A 54 0.46 -2.99 4.24
C ILE A 54 0.08 -3.76 2.97
N ASP A 55 -1.20 -3.70 2.61
CA ASP A 55 -1.75 -4.20 1.35
C ASP A 55 -1.82 -3.05 0.34
N ILE A 56 -1.05 -3.16 -0.75
CA ILE A 56 -0.89 -2.09 -1.74
C ILE A 56 -1.63 -2.49 -3.02
N GLY A 57 -2.63 -1.71 -3.41
CA GLY A 57 -3.42 -1.93 -4.63
C GLY A 57 -3.27 -0.79 -5.63
N GLY A 58 -2.77 -1.08 -6.83
CA GLY A 58 -2.68 -0.10 -7.94
C GLY A 58 -3.87 -0.14 -8.89
N GLU A 59 -4.66 -1.20 -8.86
CA GLU A 59 -5.90 -1.36 -9.61
C GLU A 59 -7.13 -1.35 -8.68
N SER A 60 -8.19 -0.65 -9.09
CA SER A 60 -9.47 -0.68 -8.38
C SER A 60 -10.30 -1.88 -8.82
N THR A 61 -10.75 -2.70 -7.87
CA THR A 61 -11.68 -3.83 -8.12
C THR A 61 -13.15 -3.45 -7.86
N ARG A 62 -13.44 -2.16 -7.68
CA ARG A 62 -14.80 -1.66 -7.43
C ARG A 62 -15.70 -1.85 -8.66
N PRO A 63 -17.02 -2.10 -8.50
CA PRO A 63 -17.93 -2.22 -9.63
C PRO A 63 -17.86 -1.02 -10.58
N GLY A 64 -17.59 -1.27 -11.86
CA GLY A 64 -17.48 -0.22 -12.88
C GLY A 64 -16.11 0.41 -13.02
N SER A 65 -15.08 -0.10 -12.32
CA SER A 65 -13.69 0.28 -12.59
C SER A 65 -13.27 -0.15 -14.01
N ILE A 66 -12.36 0.64 -14.58
CA ILE A 66 -11.71 0.32 -15.85
C ILE A 66 -10.38 -0.36 -15.51
N PRO A 67 -10.10 -1.55 -16.06
CA PRO A 67 -8.81 -2.19 -15.88
C PRO A 67 -7.67 -1.29 -16.37
N VAL A 68 -6.56 -1.31 -15.64
CA VAL A 68 -5.34 -0.58 -16.01
C VAL A 68 -4.37 -1.51 -16.72
N SER A 69 -3.41 -0.95 -17.47
CA SER A 69 -2.33 -1.77 -18.01
C SER A 69 -1.38 -2.21 -16.89
N ILE A 70 -0.59 -3.26 -17.15
CA ILE A 70 0.44 -3.73 -16.21
C ILE A 70 1.43 -2.59 -15.92
N GLU A 71 1.84 -1.86 -16.96
CA GLU A 71 2.77 -0.74 -16.85
C GLU A 71 2.21 0.36 -15.94
N GLU A 72 0.93 0.70 -16.12
CA GLU A 72 0.25 1.69 -15.29
C GLU A 72 0.11 1.24 -13.83
N GLU A 73 -0.21 -0.03 -13.58
CA GLU A 73 -0.25 -0.55 -12.20
C GLU A 73 1.13 -0.53 -11.55
N LEU A 74 2.18 -0.93 -12.27
CA LEU A 74 3.56 -0.90 -11.79
C LEU A 74 4.03 0.52 -11.44
N GLU A 75 3.72 1.51 -12.29
CA GLU A 75 4.01 2.92 -12.03
C GLU A 75 3.34 3.44 -10.76
N ARG A 76 2.20 2.87 -10.37
CA ARG A 76 1.48 3.22 -9.13
C ARG A 76 2.06 2.53 -7.90
N VAL A 77 2.32 1.22 -7.96
CA VAL A 77 2.68 0.42 -6.77
C VAL A 77 4.16 0.45 -6.42
N ILE A 78 5.06 0.50 -7.41
CA ILE A 78 6.50 0.43 -7.16
C ILE A 78 6.98 1.55 -6.22
N PRO A 79 6.62 2.82 -6.46
CA PRO A 79 7.08 3.90 -5.57
C PRO A 79 6.59 3.75 -4.12
N ALA A 80 5.42 3.14 -3.89
CA ALA A 80 4.91 2.84 -2.55
C ALA A 80 5.77 1.81 -1.84
N ILE A 81 6.10 0.73 -2.54
CA ILE A 81 6.96 -0.35 -2.04
C ILE A 81 8.36 0.21 -1.73
N GLU A 82 8.94 0.99 -2.65
CA GLU A 82 10.24 1.63 -2.45
C GLU A 82 10.24 2.58 -1.25
N PHE A 83 9.18 3.37 -1.06
CA PHE A 83 9.10 4.25 0.11
C PHE A 83 9.03 3.48 1.43
N ILE A 84 8.14 2.48 1.53
CA ILE A 84 7.97 1.66 2.75
C ILE A 84 9.29 0.99 3.12
N THR A 85 9.95 0.36 2.14
CA THR A 85 11.22 -0.36 2.36
C THR A 85 12.37 0.55 2.80
N ASN A 86 12.28 1.88 2.59
CA ASN A 86 13.26 2.85 3.07
C ASN A 86 13.03 3.31 4.52
N ILE A 87 11.79 3.24 5.02
CA ILE A 87 11.42 3.82 6.33
C ILE A 87 11.03 2.79 7.38
N SER A 88 10.69 1.56 6.97
CA SER A 88 10.16 0.52 7.83
C SER A 88 10.57 -0.86 7.33
N ASP A 89 10.51 -1.85 8.22
CA ASP A 89 10.76 -3.26 7.91
C ASP A 89 9.53 -4.16 8.04
N ILE A 90 8.34 -3.56 8.06
CA ILE A 90 7.05 -4.23 7.87
C ILE A 90 6.91 -4.86 6.48
#